data_AF-A0A6J1TL70-F1
#
_entry.id   AF-A0A6J1TL70-F1
#
_cell.length_a   1.000
_cell.length_b   1.000
_cell.length_c   1.000
_cell.angle_alpha   90.00
_cell.angle_beta   90.00
_cell.angle_gamma   90.00
#
_symmetry.space_group_name_H-M   'P 1'
#
loop_
_entity.id
_entity.type
_entity.pdbx_description
1 polymer ?
#
loop_
_entity_poly.entity_id
_entity_poly.type
_entity_poly.pdbx_seq_one_letter_code
_entity_poly.pdbx_strand_id
1 'polypeptide(L)'
;MADVEVASSSGEHPEVVEKTDEFPEPDKKRRKLGKSSDGKSVKLEQRLGGILCCAVCLDLPRSAVYQCTNGHLMCAGCFTHLLADARLRDEVATCPNCRIEISKGVASRNLAVEKAVSELPAECQFCNKEFSRNSLDRHEELLCEERLTSCRYSRIGCPWRGPFHESKEHESVCTHPHKSGAEVMETLLVMDNKLEQEKRLYDHIFDMLNYEKVIFNDLQMKPYRTDEFMHKLFYETSRFSAFNHQWVVKARINNSQRDPSLSSEREMTYQLILKTKTTCPLSMSFLVIRGPFGDMKVTPKVDKFDFTDQDNESPYVRLALQDSSECNRLLSCKAINFRLIMFLVSK
;
A
#
# COMPACT_ATOMS: atom_id res chain seq x y z
N MET A 1 37.05 -85.84 13.03
CA MET A 1 38.25 -85.52 12.23
C MET A 1 38.81 -84.24 12.81
N ALA A 2 39.97 -84.34 13.49
CA ALA A 2 40.96 -83.31 13.87
C ALA A 2 40.44 -81.93 14.38
N ASP A 3 40.89 -81.34 15.48
CA ASP A 3 42.01 -81.66 16.37
C ASP A 3 41.91 -80.82 17.66
N VAL A 4 42.42 -81.42 18.75
CA VAL A 4 42.98 -80.88 20.00
C VAL A 4 42.10 -80.09 21.00
N GLU A 5 42.10 -80.66 22.20
CA GLU A 5 41.44 -80.28 23.44
C GLU A 5 42.53 -80.06 24.54
N VAL A 6 42.22 -79.20 25.53
CA VAL A 6 42.73 -79.11 26.94
C VAL A 6 44.22 -78.76 27.20
N ALA A 7 44.65 -78.03 28.24
CA ALA A 7 44.06 -77.70 29.55
C ALA A 7 44.76 -76.53 30.29
N SER A 8 44.01 -75.95 31.24
CA SER A 8 44.43 -75.53 32.61
C SER A 8 45.34 -74.29 32.76
N SER A 9 44.96 -73.25 33.51
CA SER A 9 44.79 -73.31 34.97
C SER A 9 43.96 -72.15 35.54
N SER A 10 43.05 -72.53 36.44
CA SER A 10 42.27 -71.72 37.37
C SER A 10 43.15 -71.05 38.46
N GLY A 11 42.64 -70.00 39.09
CA GLY A 11 43.21 -69.44 40.34
C GLY A 11 42.70 -68.04 40.68
N GLU A 12 41.66 -67.99 41.50
CA GLU A 12 40.94 -66.81 41.99
C GLU A 12 41.67 -66.03 43.12
N HIS A 13 41.46 -64.69 43.10
CA HIS A 13 41.29 -63.70 44.19
C HIS A 13 42.41 -63.45 45.24
N PRO A 14 42.60 -62.19 45.74
CA PRO A 14 41.51 -61.36 46.29
C PRO A 14 41.50 -59.85 45.96
N GLU A 15 40.30 -59.26 46.10
CA GLU A 15 40.04 -57.83 46.37
C GLU A 15 40.70 -57.47 47.74
N VAL A 16 41.05 -56.27 48.15
CA VAL A 16 40.47 -54.91 48.11
C VAL A 16 41.61 -53.99 48.59
N VAL A 17 41.80 -52.78 48.04
CA VAL A 17 41.99 -51.52 48.80
C VAL A 17 41.62 -50.34 47.89
N GLU A 18 40.52 -49.68 48.20
CA GLU A 18 40.14 -48.38 47.65
C GLU A 18 41.18 -47.31 47.99
N LYS A 19 41.57 -46.51 47.00
CA LYS A 19 42.10 -45.16 47.21
C LYS A 19 41.27 -44.19 46.39
N THR A 20 40.43 -43.45 47.11
CA THR A 20 39.80 -42.20 46.70
C THR A 20 40.87 -41.12 46.51
N ASP A 21 41.06 -40.65 45.28
CA ASP A 21 41.69 -39.35 45.02
C ASP A 21 40.59 -38.37 44.57
N GLU A 22 40.22 -37.49 45.50
CA GLU A 22 39.33 -36.35 45.26
C GLU A 22 40.05 -35.33 44.35
N PHE A 23 39.53 -35.14 43.14
CA PHE A 23 39.86 -33.98 42.32
C PHE A 23 38.96 -32.81 42.73
N PRO A 24 39.51 -31.61 43.08
CA PRO A 24 38.69 -30.48 43.51
C PRO A 24 37.92 -29.88 42.32
N GLU A 25 36.60 -29.74 42.47
CA GLU A 25 35.74 -29.02 41.52
C GLU A 25 36.17 -27.54 41.40
N PRO A 26 36.11 -26.94 40.19
CA PRO A 26 36.43 -25.52 40.03
C PRO A 26 35.28 -24.63 40.55
N ASP A 27 35.66 -23.58 41.28
CA ASP A 27 34.76 -22.64 41.96
C ASP A 27 33.61 -22.10 41.08
N LYS A 28 32.38 -22.19 41.63
CA LYS A 28 31.18 -21.57 41.08
C LYS A 28 31.33 -20.04 41.11
N LYS A 29 31.71 -19.46 39.98
CA LYS A 29 31.77 -18.01 39.77
C LYS A 29 30.38 -17.39 39.97
N ARG A 30 30.12 -16.84 41.17
CA ARG A 30 28.92 -16.05 41.49
C ARG A 30 28.83 -14.88 40.49
N ARG A 31 27.86 -14.95 39.58
CA ARG A 31 27.54 -13.88 38.64
C ARG A 31 27.05 -12.66 39.42
N LYS A 32 27.91 -11.64 39.53
CA LYS A 32 27.51 -10.29 39.94
C LYS A 32 26.48 -9.78 38.92
N LEU A 33 25.22 -9.67 39.34
CA LEU A 33 24.21 -8.86 38.66
C LEU A 33 24.61 -7.39 38.81
N GLY A 34 25.45 -6.92 37.89
CA GLY A 34 25.87 -5.53 37.78
C GLY A 34 25.38 -4.96 36.47
N LYS A 35 24.53 -3.92 36.56
CA LYS A 35 23.98 -3.13 35.46
C LYS A 35 25.07 -2.62 34.50
N SER A 36 25.04 -3.10 33.25
CA SER A 36 25.62 -2.42 32.08
C SER A 36 25.20 -3.16 30.78
N SER A 37 23.90 -3.22 30.48
CA SER A 37 23.36 -3.89 29.29
C SER A 37 22.95 -2.96 28.15
N ASP A 38 22.82 -1.65 28.39
CA ASP A 38 22.30 -0.70 27.38
C ASP A 38 23.21 -0.53 26.15
N GLY A 39 24.52 -0.53 26.33
CA GLY A 39 25.45 -0.32 25.21
C GLY A 39 25.58 -1.49 24.24
N LYS A 40 25.04 -2.67 24.56
CA LYS A 40 25.14 -3.89 23.71
C LYS A 40 23.85 -4.15 22.91
N SER A 41 22.69 -3.81 23.45
CA SER A 41 21.39 -3.91 22.74
C SER A 41 21.32 -2.93 21.57
N VAL A 42 21.68 -1.66 21.80
CA VAL A 42 21.70 -0.62 20.76
C VAL A 42 22.59 -1.02 19.57
N LYS A 43 23.73 -1.67 19.85
CA LYS A 43 24.63 -2.19 18.80
C LYS A 43 24.00 -3.33 17.99
N LEU A 44 23.12 -4.14 18.58
CA LEU A 44 22.43 -5.20 17.84
C LEU A 44 21.29 -4.63 17.00
N GLU A 45 20.48 -3.74 17.57
CA GLU A 45 19.36 -3.08 16.88
C GLU A 45 19.83 -2.31 15.64
N GLN A 46 20.94 -1.57 15.75
CA GLN A 46 21.54 -0.87 14.60
C GLN A 46 22.01 -1.84 13.50
N ARG A 47 22.62 -2.97 13.88
CA ARG A 47 23.06 -4.00 12.92
C ARG A 47 21.89 -4.70 12.26
N LEU A 48 20.84 -5.01 13.02
CA LEU A 48 19.60 -5.58 12.50
C LEU A 48 18.90 -4.58 11.55
N GLY A 49 18.93 -3.30 11.89
CA GLY A 49 18.43 -2.22 11.03
C GLY A 49 18.98 -2.33 9.61
N GLY A 50 20.30 -2.41 9.46
CA GLY A 50 20.94 -2.55 8.15
C GLY A 50 20.63 -3.85 7.41
N ILE A 51 20.50 -4.98 8.12
CA ILE A 51 20.22 -6.30 7.51
C ILE A 51 18.77 -6.39 7.02
N LEU A 52 17.84 -5.75 7.72
CA LEU A 52 16.40 -5.82 7.44
C LEU A 52 15.90 -4.72 6.49
N CYS A 53 16.80 -3.87 5.99
CA CYS A 53 16.47 -2.86 4.99
C CYS A 53 15.98 -3.46 3.68
N CYS A 54 15.12 -2.72 3.00
CA CYS A 54 14.74 -3.03 1.63
C CYS A 54 15.97 -2.91 0.72
N ALA A 55 16.20 -3.91 -0.14
CA ALA A 55 17.30 -3.93 -1.09
C ALA A 55 17.19 -2.88 -2.22
N VAL A 56 16.06 -2.16 -2.31
CA VAL A 56 15.81 -1.13 -3.32
C VAL A 56 15.96 0.27 -2.74
N CYS A 57 15.15 0.63 -1.73
CA CYS A 57 15.21 1.97 -1.14
C CYS A 57 16.23 2.10 -0.01
N LEU A 58 16.83 1.00 0.43
CA LEU A 58 17.81 0.94 1.53
C LEU A 58 17.27 1.39 2.90
N ASP A 59 15.95 1.53 3.01
CA ASP A 59 15.26 1.89 4.25
C ASP A 59 14.59 0.68 4.91
N LEU A 60 14.37 0.81 6.22
CA LEU A 60 13.55 -0.12 6.98
C LEU A 60 12.08 -0.03 6.52
N PRO A 61 11.47 -1.16 6.10
CA PRO A 61 10.11 -1.18 5.59
C PRO A 61 9.10 -0.75 6.65
N ARG A 62 8.13 0.11 6.27
CA ARG A 62 7.01 0.54 7.14
C ARG A 62 5.75 -0.33 7.01
N SER A 63 5.73 -1.24 6.05
CA SER A 63 4.57 -2.05 5.68
C SER A 63 5.00 -3.47 5.31
N ALA A 64 4.24 -4.15 4.45
CA ALA A 64 4.54 -5.52 4.07
C ALA A 64 5.94 -5.67 3.45
N VAL A 65 6.59 -6.80 3.74
CA VAL A 65 7.92 -7.12 3.23
C VAL A 65 7.85 -8.36 2.37
N TYR A 66 8.35 -8.27 1.15
CA TYR A 66 8.43 -9.37 0.21
C TYR A 66 9.87 -9.86 0.10
N GLN A 67 10.03 -11.17 -0.01
CA GLN A 67 11.31 -11.84 -0.10
C GLN A 67 11.36 -12.63 -1.41
N CYS A 68 12.41 -12.44 -2.21
CA CYS A 68 12.64 -13.30 -3.36
C CYS A 68 13.04 -14.71 -2.90
N THR A 69 13.01 -15.70 -3.80
CA THR A 69 13.36 -17.09 -3.46
C THR A 69 14.79 -17.27 -2.96
N ASN A 70 15.71 -16.36 -3.31
CA ASN A 70 17.09 -16.34 -2.80
C ASN A 70 17.26 -15.52 -1.52
N GLY A 71 16.20 -14.89 -1.01
CA GLY A 71 16.19 -14.28 0.31
C GLY A 71 16.33 -12.76 0.40
N HIS A 72 16.45 -12.04 -0.71
CA HIS A 72 16.53 -10.57 -0.70
C HIS A 72 15.18 -9.91 -0.39
N LEU A 73 15.21 -8.90 0.48
CA LEU A 73 14.03 -8.22 1.00
C LEU A 73 13.66 -6.98 0.18
N MET A 74 12.38 -6.80 -0.08
CA MET A 74 11.81 -5.64 -0.78
C MET A 74 10.58 -5.15 0.01
N CYS A 75 10.50 -3.85 0.29
CA CYS A 75 9.28 -3.29 0.86
C CYS A 75 8.13 -3.36 -0.16
N ALA A 76 6.88 -3.34 0.30
CA ALA A 76 5.70 -3.43 -0.56
C ALA A 76 5.69 -2.40 -1.69
N GLY A 77 6.12 -1.16 -1.39
CA GLY A 77 6.23 -0.09 -2.38
C GLY A 77 7.22 -0.46 -3.48
N CYS A 78 8.49 -0.70 -3.13
CA CYS A 78 9.53 -1.04 -4.10
C CYS A 78 9.22 -2.32 -4.89
N PHE A 79 8.67 -3.35 -4.24
CA PHE A 79 8.22 -4.56 -4.92
C PHE A 79 7.15 -4.24 -5.97
N THR A 80 6.16 -3.41 -5.62
CA THR A 80 5.12 -2.96 -6.55
C THR A 80 5.69 -2.17 -7.72
N HIS A 81 6.63 -1.26 -7.46
CA HIS A 81 7.32 -0.51 -8.50
C HIS A 81 8.06 -1.43 -9.48
N LEU A 82 8.85 -2.40 -8.99
CA LEU A 82 9.56 -3.35 -9.85
C LEU A 82 8.61 -4.15 -10.76
N LEU A 83 7.46 -4.58 -10.23
CA LEU A 83 6.45 -5.29 -11.02
C LEU A 83 5.80 -4.38 -12.07
N ALA A 84 5.49 -3.14 -11.71
CA ALA A 84 4.89 -2.17 -12.62
C ALA A 84 5.85 -1.76 -13.74
N ASP A 85 7.13 -1.59 -13.41
CA ASP A 85 8.21 -1.25 -14.36
C ASP A 85 8.42 -2.35 -15.40
N ALA A 86 8.54 -3.58 -14.95
CA ALA A 86 8.63 -4.75 -15.81
C ALA A 86 7.40 -4.87 -16.72
N ARG A 87 6.20 -4.58 -16.20
CA ARG A 87 4.96 -4.54 -17.01
C ARG A 87 5.03 -3.48 -18.10
N LEU A 88 5.56 -2.30 -17.82
CA LEU A 88 5.68 -1.25 -18.85
C LEU A 88 6.70 -1.59 -19.93
N ARG A 89 7.83 -2.19 -19.55
CA ARG A 89 8.92 -2.55 -20.47
C ARG A 89 8.71 -3.88 -21.22
N ASP A 90 7.64 -4.59 -20.89
CA ASP A 90 7.40 -5.96 -21.38
C ASP A 90 8.52 -6.95 -21.01
N GLU A 91 9.01 -6.81 -19.80
CA GLU A 91 10.05 -7.65 -19.24
C GLU A 91 9.49 -8.52 -18.11
N VAL A 92 10.22 -9.59 -17.80
CA VAL A 92 10.01 -10.34 -16.57
C VAL A 92 10.58 -9.51 -15.42
N ALA A 93 9.78 -9.29 -14.37
CA ALA A 93 10.27 -8.61 -13.18
C ALA A 93 11.33 -9.48 -12.49
N THR A 94 12.46 -8.89 -12.13
CA THR A 94 13.56 -9.61 -11.49
C THR A 94 14.00 -8.90 -10.20
N CYS A 95 14.55 -9.69 -9.27
CA CYS A 95 15.16 -9.16 -8.06
C CYS A 95 16.39 -8.31 -8.44
N PRO A 96 16.51 -7.06 -7.96
CA PRO A 96 17.62 -6.18 -8.33
C PRO A 96 18.99 -6.72 -7.89
N ASN A 97 19.04 -7.53 -6.84
CA ASN A 97 20.30 -8.04 -6.28
C ASN A 97 20.79 -9.30 -6.98
N CYS A 98 19.91 -10.28 -7.19
CA CYS A 98 20.29 -11.60 -7.73
C CYS A 98 19.63 -11.97 -9.05
N ARG A 99 18.82 -11.07 -9.62
CA ARG A 99 18.17 -11.20 -10.95
C ARG A 99 17.23 -12.39 -11.12
N ILE A 100 16.90 -13.11 -10.05
CA ILE A 100 15.88 -14.15 -10.10
C ILE A 100 14.50 -13.54 -10.37
N GLU A 101 13.65 -14.25 -11.09
CA GLU A 101 12.28 -13.82 -11.36
C GLU A 101 11.53 -13.54 -10.05
N ILE A 102 10.79 -12.43 -10.03
CA ILE A 102 9.89 -12.06 -8.95
C ILE A 102 8.49 -11.83 -9.49
N SER A 103 7.50 -12.29 -8.74
CA SER A 103 6.09 -12.06 -9.03
C SER A 103 5.29 -12.19 -7.73
N LYS A 104 4.01 -11.78 -7.75
CA LYS A 104 3.11 -11.95 -6.59
C LYS A 104 2.92 -13.42 -6.16
N GLY A 105 3.23 -14.39 -7.04
CA GLY A 105 3.13 -15.82 -6.73
C GLY A 105 4.45 -16.47 -6.34
N VAL A 106 5.59 -15.89 -6.71
CA VAL A 106 6.93 -16.45 -6.45
C VAL A 106 7.58 -15.80 -5.23
N ALA A 107 7.41 -14.48 -5.05
CA ALA A 107 7.91 -13.79 -3.88
C ALA A 107 7.02 -14.06 -2.67
N SER A 108 7.63 -14.39 -1.53
CA SER A 108 6.90 -14.68 -0.29
C SER A 108 6.81 -13.44 0.59
N ARG A 109 5.67 -13.22 1.24
CA ARG A 109 5.53 -12.16 2.26
C ARG A 109 6.16 -12.62 3.57
N ASN A 110 7.17 -11.91 4.04
CA ASN A 110 7.93 -12.27 5.23
C ASN A 110 7.40 -11.57 6.49
N LEU A 111 6.41 -12.20 7.13
CA LEU A 111 5.80 -11.71 8.37
C LEU A 111 6.78 -11.65 9.55
N ALA A 112 7.82 -12.49 9.55
CA ALA A 112 8.83 -12.48 10.61
C ALA A 112 9.68 -11.22 10.54
N VAL A 113 10.10 -10.81 9.34
CA VAL A 113 10.79 -9.54 9.12
C VAL A 113 9.87 -8.37 9.45
N GLU A 114 8.59 -8.40 9.06
CA GLU A 114 7.62 -7.35 9.43
C GLU A 114 7.56 -7.16 10.95
N LYS A 115 7.42 -8.25 11.71
CA LYS A 115 7.42 -8.20 13.18
C LYS A 115 8.76 -7.77 13.78
N ALA A 116 9.87 -8.23 13.22
CA ALA A 116 11.19 -7.84 13.71
C ALA A 116 11.43 -6.33 13.51
N VAL A 117 11.08 -5.81 12.34
CA VAL A 117 11.21 -4.38 12.03
C VAL A 117 10.26 -3.55 12.89
N SER A 118 9.07 -4.04 13.24
CA SER A 118 8.12 -3.30 14.07
C SER A 118 8.58 -3.07 15.51
N GLU A 119 9.50 -3.90 16.02
CA GLU A 119 10.09 -3.74 17.35
C GLU A 119 11.36 -2.86 17.34
N LEU A 120 11.93 -2.56 16.17
CA LEU A 120 13.12 -1.71 16.09
C LEU A 120 12.78 -0.26 16.51
N PRO A 121 13.75 0.45 17.12
CA PRO A 121 13.56 1.85 17.49
C PRO A 121 13.37 2.74 16.27
N ALA A 122 12.59 3.80 16.45
CA ALA A 122 12.43 4.91 15.54
C ALA A 122 12.15 6.20 16.34
N GLU A 123 12.64 7.31 15.81
CA GLU A 123 12.48 8.63 16.44
C GLU A 123 11.14 9.26 16.06
N CYS A 124 10.49 9.86 17.05
CA CYS A 124 9.30 10.70 16.84
C CYS A 124 9.67 11.97 16.09
N GLN A 125 8.94 12.27 15.00
CA GLN A 125 9.20 13.44 14.16
C GLN A 125 8.98 14.78 14.87
N PHE A 126 8.28 14.79 16.01
CA PHE A 126 7.94 16.01 16.75
C PHE A 126 8.83 16.22 17.99
N CYS A 127 9.08 15.16 18.78
CA CYS A 127 9.84 15.28 20.03
C CYS A 127 11.22 14.61 20.01
N ASN A 128 11.61 13.96 18.91
CA ASN A 128 12.89 13.26 18.71
C ASN A 128 13.22 12.17 19.75
N LYS A 129 12.22 11.70 20.50
CA LYS A 129 12.37 10.56 21.42
C LYS A 129 12.21 9.25 20.66
N GLU A 130 12.95 8.22 21.08
CA GLU A 130 12.89 6.89 20.49
C GLU A 130 11.70 6.09 21.03
N PHE A 131 10.99 5.43 20.11
CA PHE A 131 9.91 4.48 20.40
C PHE A 131 10.06 3.26 19.50
N SER A 132 9.41 2.15 19.85
CA SER A 132 9.23 1.06 18.91
C SER A 132 8.36 1.51 17.74
N ARG A 133 8.70 1.08 16.52
CA ARG A 133 7.94 1.42 15.31
C ARG A 133 6.45 1.08 15.42
N ASN A 134 6.09 -0.02 16.08
CA ASN A 134 4.69 -0.43 16.30
C ASN A 134 3.87 0.53 17.18
N SER A 135 4.53 1.37 17.99
CA SER A 135 3.89 2.28 18.94
C SER A 135 4.05 3.75 18.56
N LEU A 136 4.94 4.03 17.59
CA LEU A 136 5.30 5.37 17.16
C LEU A 136 4.09 6.14 16.59
N ASP A 137 3.33 5.54 15.69
CA ASP A 137 2.14 6.19 15.09
C ASP A 137 1.14 6.61 16.17
N ARG A 138 0.86 5.72 17.13
CA ARG A 138 -0.02 6.03 18.27
C ARG A 138 0.55 7.15 19.15
N HIS A 139 1.87 7.16 19.35
CA HIS A 139 2.52 8.23 20.10
C HIS A 139 2.36 9.57 19.37
N GLU A 140 2.71 9.64 18.09
CA GLU A 140 2.64 10.84 17.27
C GLU A 140 1.22 11.41 17.16
N GLU A 141 0.20 10.55 17.05
CA GLU A 141 -1.20 10.98 16.93
C GLU A 141 -1.83 11.40 18.27
N LEU A 142 -1.56 10.67 19.35
CA LEU A 142 -2.37 10.76 20.58
C LEU A 142 -1.60 11.18 21.82
N LEU A 143 -0.31 10.86 21.91
CA LEU A 143 0.44 10.96 23.18
C LEU A 143 1.55 12.01 23.16
N CYS A 144 2.02 12.42 21.99
CA CYS A 144 3.14 13.34 21.85
C CYS A 144 2.71 14.77 22.18
N GLU A 145 3.32 15.38 23.19
CA GLU A 145 3.06 16.77 23.59
C GLU A 145 3.48 17.79 22.51
N GLU A 146 4.41 17.41 21.64
CA GLU A 146 4.90 18.22 20.51
C GLU A 146 4.08 18.02 19.22
N ARG A 147 3.08 17.11 19.22
CA ARG A 147 2.27 16.87 18.02
C ARG A 147 1.50 18.12 17.61
N LEU A 148 1.34 18.30 16.31
CA LEU A 148 0.56 19.39 15.76
C LEU A 148 -0.93 19.15 16.02
N THR A 149 -1.56 20.06 16.75
CA THR A 149 -3.01 20.10 16.97
C THR A 149 -3.60 21.41 16.46
N SER A 150 -4.93 21.43 16.33
CA SER A 150 -5.67 22.63 15.95
C SER A 150 -6.53 23.09 17.12
N CYS A 151 -6.79 24.40 17.21
CA CYS A 151 -7.65 24.94 18.26
C CYS A 151 -9.05 24.29 18.22
N ARG A 152 -9.68 24.03 19.38
CA ARG A 152 -11.08 23.58 19.42
C ARG A 152 -12.06 24.52 18.71
N TYR A 153 -11.73 25.80 18.62
CA TYR A 153 -12.50 26.84 17.92
C TYR A 153 -12.14 26.94 16.42
N SER A 154 -11.35 26.02 15.88
CA SER A 154 -11.15 25.89 14.42
C SER A 154 -12.47 25.73 13.66
N ARG A 155 -13.48 25.11 14.30
CA ARG A 155 -14.84 24.95 13.76
C ARG A 155 -15.57 26.28 13.52
N ILE A 156 -15.14 27.37 14.15
CA ILE A 156 -15.67 28.72 13.95
C ILE A 156 -14.61 29.65 13.33
N GLY A 157 -13.59 29.06 12.69
CA GLY A 157 -12.62 29.81 11.89
C GLY A 157 -11.28 30.13 12.55
N CYS A 158 -10.99 29.62 13.76
CA CYS A 158 -9.65 29.83 14.33
C CYS A 158 -8.57 29.12 13.50
N PRO A 159 -7.58 29.83 12.93
CA PRO A 159 -6.55 29.23 12.08
C PRO A 159 -5.37 28.65 12.87
N TRP A 160 -5.37 28.77 14.20
CA TRP A 160 -4.24 28.35 15.03
C TRP A 160 -4.01 26.84 14.92
N ARG A 161 -2.76 26.49 14.59
CA ARG A 161 -2.21 25.14 14.59
C ARG A 161 -0.83 25.22 15.25
N GLY A 162 -0.60 24.38 16.25
CA GLY A 162 0.64 24.39 17.01
C GLY A 162 0.83 23.11 17.83
N PRO A 163 1.91 23.03 18.62
CA PRO A 163 2.15 21.92 19.54
C PRO A 163 0.98 21.75 20.51
N PHE A 164 0.68 20.50 20.89
CA PHE A 164 -0.45 20.23 21.77
C PHE A 164 -0.31 20.84 23.16
N HIS A 165 0.90 20.88 23.72
CA HIS A 165 1.11 21.46 25.05
C HIS A 165 0.74 22.95 25.12
N GLU A 166 0.85 23.68 24.00
CA GLU A 166 0.45 25.09 23.88
C GLU A 166 -1.05 25.28 23.61
N SER A 167 -1.79 24.21 23.29
CA SER A 167 -3.21 24.31 22.89
C SER A 167 -4.10 24.91 23.96
N LYS A 168 -3.92 24.52 25.22
CA LYS A 168 -4.70 25.05 26.34
C LYS A 168 -4.42 26.52 26.59
N GLU A 169 -3.16 26.92 26.47
CA GLU A 169 -2.76 28.32 26.60
C GLU A 169 -3.41 29.16 25.50
N HIS A 170 -3.28 28.73 24.24
CA HIS A 170 -3.97 29.39 23.13
C HIS A 170 -5.48 29.47 23.32
N GLU A 171 -6.12 28.37 23.74
CA GLU A 171 -7.58 28.32 23.94
C GLU A 171 -8.07 29.31 25.00
N SER A 172 -7.26 29.60 26.02
CA SER A 172 -7.58 30.58 27.06
C SER A 172 -7.55 32.03 26.58
N VAL A 173 -6.74 32.32 25.56
CA VAL A 173 -6.58 33.66 24.96
C VAL A 173 -7.19 33.77 23.57
N CYS A 174 -7.92 32.74 23.12
CA CYS A 174 -8.49 32.70 21.79
C CYS A 174 -9.57 33.76 21.64
N THR A 175 -9.47 34.60 20.61
CA THR A 175 -10.44 35.68 20.36
C THR A 175 -11.70 35.19 19.63
N HIS A 176 -11.65 34.04 18.96
CA HIS A 176 -12.74 33.51 18.13
C HIS A 176 -14.06 33.23 18.88
N PRO A 177 -14.07 32.74 20.13
CA PRO A 177 -15.29 32.60 20.92
C PRO A 177 -16.02 33.92 21.20
N HIS A 178 -15.29 35.03 21.15
CA HIS A 178 -15.82 36.38 21.42
C HIS A 178 -16.07 37.19 20.16
N LYS A 179 -15.76 36.65 18.97
CA LYS A 179 -16.09 37.29 17.70
C LYS A 179 -17.60 37.36 17.52
N SER A 180 -18.06 38.42 16.88
CA SER A 180 -19.46 38.58 16.53
C SER A 180 -19.90 37.51 15.52
N GLY A 181 -21.20 37.21 15.48
CA GLY A 181 -21.75 36.29 14.48
C GLY A 181 -21.36 36.70 13.05
N ALA A 182 -21.39 38.00 12.73
CA ALA A 182 -21.03 38.50 11.41
C ALA A 182 -19.60 38.14 10.99
N GLU A 183 -18.62 38.26 11.90
CA GLU A 183 -17.21 37.94 11.62
C GLU A 183 -16.97 36.43 11.49
N VAL A 184 -17.66 35.62 12.28
CA VAL A 184 -17.57 34.15 12.18
C VAL A 184 -18.26 33.65 10.90
N MET A 185 -19.39 34.27 10.51
CA MET A 185 -20.16 33.89 9.33
C MET A 185 -19.34 33.96 8.03
N GLU A 186 -18.45 34.95 7.87
CA GLU A 186 -17.57 35.02 6.70
C GLU A 186 -16.73 33.74 6.55
N THR A 187 -16.15 33.26 7.65
CA THR A 187 -15.32 32.05 7.63
C THR A 187 -16.17 30.78 7.48
N LEU A 188 -17.32 30.73 8.15
CA LEU A 188 -18.25 29.60 8.04
C LEU A 188 -18.80 29.46 6.61
N LEU A 189 -19.13 30.55 5.93
CA LEU A 189 -19.59 30.51 4.54
C LEU A 189 -18.56 29.88 3.60
N VAL A 190 -17.27 30.13 3.81
CA VAL A 190 -16.20 29.48 3.03
C VAL A 190 -16.14 27.99 3.33
N MET A 191 -16.25 27.59 4.61
CA MET A 191 -16.28 26.18 5.01
C MET A 191 -17.50 25.46 4.43
N ASP A 192 -18.67 26.06 4.54
CA ASP A 192 -19.93 25.55 4.00
C ASP A 192 -19.88 25.44 2.49
N ASN A 193 -19.33 26.43 1.78
CA ASN A 193 -19.18 26.35 0.33
C ASN A 193 -18.29 25.17 -0.08
N LYS A 194 -17.20 24.92 0.64
CA LYS A 194 -16.33 23.76 0.40
C LYS A 194 -17.06 22.44 0.65
N LEU A 195 -17.76 22.33 1.77
CA LEU A 195 -18.57 21.14 2.09
C LEU A 195 -19.69 20.93 1.07
N GLU A 196 -20.34 22.00 0.61
CA GLU A 196 -21.38 21.95 -0.41
C GLU A 196 -20.80 21.51 -1.75
N GLN A 197 -19.62 21.99 -2.14
CA GLN A 197 -18.93 21.51 -3.35
C GLN A 197 -18.62 20.00 -3.27
N GLU A 198 -18.15 19.50 -2.13
CA GLU A 198 -17.92 18.07 -1.92
C GLU A 198 -19.24 17.28 -1.97
N LYS A 199 -20.32 17.83 -1.39
CA LYS A 199 -21.64 17.20 -1.38
C LYS A 199 -22.31 17.18 -2.76
N ARG A 200 -22.12 18.20 -3.60
CA ARG A 200 -22.71 18.31 -4.95
C ARG A 200 -22.39 17.09 -5.82
N LEU A 201 -21.20 16.50 -5.70
CA LEU A 201 -20.85 15.28 -6.43
C LEU A 201 -21.76 14.12 -6.03
N TYR A 202 -21.97 13.93 -4.72
CA TYR A 202 -22.84 12.88 -4.21
C TYR A 202 -24.30 13.13 -4.57
N ASP A 203 -24.79 14.35 -4.39
CA ASP A 203 -26.15 14.74 -4.75
C ASP A 203 -26.40 14.52 -6.26
N HIS A 204 -25.43 14.85 -7.12
CA HIS A 204 -25.52 14.58 -8.56
C HIS A 204 -25.57 13.08 -8.88
N ILE A 205 -24.75 12.27 -8.20
CA ILE A 205 -24.77 10.81 -8.38
C ILE A 205 -26.10 10.23 -7.91
N PHE A 206 -26.64 10.69 -6.78
CA PHE A 206 -27.94 10.25 -6.27
C PHE A 206 -29.08 10.63 -7.20
N ASP A 207 -29.05 11.82 -7.80
CA ASP A 207 -30.04 12.23 -8.79
C ASP A 207 -30.02 11.32 -10.03
N MET A 208 -28.83 11.00 -10.55
CA MET A 208 -28.70 10.06 -11.67
C MET A 208 -29.18 8.65 -11.33
N LEU A 209 -29.07 8.21 -10.06
CA LEU A 209 -29.61 6.92 -9.64
C LEU A 209 -31.14 6.85 -9.73
N ASN A 210 -31.84 7.98 -9.86
CA ASN A 210 -33.28 8.01 -10.13
C ASN A 210 -33.62 7.78 -11.61
N TYR A 211 -32.64 7.65 -12.51
CA TYR A 211 -32.92 7.34 -13.91
C TYR A 211 -33.51 5.94 -14.03
N GLU A 212 -34.43 5.76 -14.98
CA GLU A 212 -35.07 4.46 -15.23
C GLU A 212 -34.05 3.41 -15.73
N LYS A 213 -33.01 3.87 -16.43
CA LYS A 213 -32.04 3.02 -17.12
C LYS A 213 -30.64 3.20 -16.53
N VAL A 214 -30.37 2.43 -15.47
CA VAL A 214 -29.06 2.34 -14.82
C VAL A 214 -28.54 0.91 -14.84
N ILE A 215 -27.27 0.72 -15.16
CA ILE A 215 -26.61 -0.59 -15.13
C ILE A 215 -25.29 -0.50 -14.36
N PHE A 216 -25.08 -1.50 -13.50
CA PHE A 216 -23.86 -1.68 -12.72
C PHE A 216 -23.12 -2.90 -13.27
N ASN A 217 -21.90 -2.70 -13.76
CA ASN A 217 -21.07 -3.77 -14.28
C ASN A 217 -19.80 -3.90 -13.45
N ASP A 218 -19.58 -5.06 -12.85
CA ASP A 218 -18.31 -5.42 -12.24
C ASP A 218 -17.41 -6.01 -13.32
N LEU A 219 -16.40 -5.23 -13.74
CA LEU A 219 -15.57 -5.52 -14.89
C LEU A 219 -14.12 -5.79 -14.47
N GLN A 220 -13.45 -6.57 -15.31
CA GLN A 220 -12.03 -6.83 -15.21
C GLN A 220 -11.38 -6.44 -16.54
N MET A 221 -10.38 -5.55 -16.48
CA MET A 221 -9.53 -5.24 -17.62
C MET A 221 -8.19 -5.96 -17.53
N LYS A 222 -7.72 -6.50 -18.66
CA LYS A 222 -6.47 -7.25 -18.79
C LYS A 222 -5.50 -6.50 -19.71
N PRO A 223 -4.18 -6.57 -19.44
CA PRO A 223 -3.19 -5.91 -20.27
C PRO A 223 -3.07 -6.61 -21.63
N TYR A 224 -2.87 -5.83 -22.69
CA TYR A 224 -2.50 -6.29 -24.01
C TYR A 224 -1.60 -5.25 -24.68
N ARG A 225 -0.91 -5.64 -25.76
CA ARG A 225 0.00 -4.77 -26.51
C ARG A 225 -0.37 -4.72 -27.98
N THR A 226 -0.03 -3.61 -28.62
CA THR A 226 -0.17 -3.44 -30.07
C THR A 226 1.05 -4.01 -30.79
N ASP A 227 0.87 -4.50 -32.02
CA ASP A 227 1.95 -5.03 -32.88
C ASP A 227 2.82 -3.94 -33.53
N GLU A 228 2.77 -2.70 -33.03
CA GLU A 228 3.57 -1.57 -33.53
C GLU A 228 5.05 -1.70 -33.11
N PHE A 229 5.96 -1.06 -33.85
CA PHE A 229 7.41 -1.02 -33.54
C PHE A 229 7.75 -0.59 -32.10
N MET A 230 6.86 0.19 -31.47
CA MET A 230 6.86 0.45 -30.03
C MET A 230 5.58 -0.13 -29.43
N HIS A 231 5.68 -1.31 -28.81
CA HIS A 231 4.54 -2.01 -28.20
C HIS A 231 3.92 -1.19 -27.06
N LYS A 232 2.82 -0.49 -27.35
CA LYS A 232 2.11 0.31 -26.33
C LYS A 232 1.28 -0.61 -25.45
N LEU A 233 1.41 -0.44 -24.13
CA LEU A 233 0.60 -1.14 -23.14
C LEU A 233 -0.80 -0.52 -23.07
N PHE A 234 -1.80 -1.34 -23.35
CA PHE A 234 -3.21 -1.02 -23.14
C PHE A 234 -3.84 -2.03 -22.19
N TYR A 235 -4.98 -1.65 -21.61
CA TYR A 235 -5.84 -2.55 -20.86
C TYR A 235 -7.21 -2.57 -21.51
N GLU A 236 -7.83 -3.73 -21.60
CA GLU A 236 -9.16 -3.88 -22.19
C GLU A 236 -10.00 -4.86 -21.38
N THR A 237 -11.29 -4.58 -21.25
CA THR A 237 -12.26 -5.53 -20.70
C THR A 237 -12.70 -6.52 -21.78
N SER A 238 -13.19 -7.68 -21.37
CA SER A 238 -14.06 -8.46 -22.26
C SER A 238 -15.29 -7.63 -22.66
N ARG A 239 -15.90 -7.96 -23.80
CA ARG A 239 -17.18 -7.35 -24.20
C ARG A 239 -18.22 -7.60 -23.12
N PHE A 240 -18.96 -6.56 -22.76
CA PHE A 240 -20.06 -6.66 -21.80
C PHE A 240 -21.33 -6.05 -22.39
N SER A 241 -22.48 -6.47 -21.89
CA SER A 241 -23.79 -6.06 -22.38
C SER A 241 -24.38 -5.00 -21.47
N ALA A 242 -24.82 -3.87 -22.02
CA ALA A 242 -25.57 -2.85 -21.30
C ALA A 242 -26.51 -2.13 -22.27
N PHE A 243 -27.75 -1.86 -21.85
CA PHE A 243 -28.77 -1.16 -22.66
C PHE A 243 -29.01 -1.81 -24.04
N ASN A 244 -28.98 -3.15 -24.12
CA ASN A 244 -29.08 -3.92 -25.38
C ASN A 244 -27.95 -3.67 -26.39
N HIS A 245 -26.83 -3.11 -25.94
CA HIS A 245 -25.64 -2.84 -26.73
C HIS A 245 -24.42 -3.58 -26.17
N GLN A 246 -23.43 -3.82 -27.03
CA GLN A 246 -22.13 -4.39 -26.61
C GLN A 246 -21.13 -3.26 -26.40
N TRP A 247 -20.41 -3.33 -25.29
CA TRP A 247 -19.47 -2.31 -24.85
C TRP A 247 -18.12 -2.91 -24.49
N VAL A 248 -17.10 -2.07 -24.54
CA VAL A 248 -15.75 -2.37 -24.06
C VAL A 248 -15.20 -1.15 -23.34
N VAL A 249 -14.50 -1.35 -22.23
CA VAL A 249 -13.67 -0.31 -21.63
C VAL A 249 -12.23 -0.54 -22.03
N LYS A 250 -11.59 0.49 -22.59
CA LYS A 250 -10.18 0.49 -22.94
C LYS A 250 -9.45 1.53 -22.12
N ALA A 251 -8.31 1.17 -21.54
CA ALA A 251 -7.48 2.06 -20.77
C ALA A 251 -6.03 2.06 -21.28
N ARG A 252 -5.33 3.16 -21.01
CA ARG A 252 -3.92 3.37 -21.37
C ARG A 252 -3.20 4.12 -20.26
N ILE A 253 -1.89 3.99 -20.23
CA ILE A 253 -1.00 4.61 -19.24
C ILE A 253 -0.22 5.72 -19.91
N ASN A 254 -0.19 6.90 -19.31
CA ASN A 254 0.57 8.09 -19.71
C ASN A 254 0.29 8.55 -21.16
N ASN A 255 -0.30 9.74 -21.31
CA ASN A 255 -0.69 10.28 -22.61
C ASN A 255 0.43 11.08 -23.34
N SER A 256 1.57 11.35 -22.67
CA SER A 256 2.43 12.48 -23.06
C SER A 256 3.94 12.24 -23.03
N GLN A 257 4.41 11.03 -22.73
CA GLN A 257 5.85 10.70 -22.79
C GLN A 257 6.12 9.68 -23.89
N ARG A 258 7.23 9.86 -24.63
CA ARG A 258 7.72 8.88 -25.61
C ARG A 258 8.03 7.53 -24.96
N ASP A 259 8.38 7.53 -23.67
CA ASP A 259 8.64 6.33 -22.88
C ASP A 259 8.07 6.46 -21.45
N PRO A 260 6.93 5.81 -21.14
CA PRO A 260 6.33 5.79 -19.80
C PRO A 260 7.20 5.16 -18.70
N SER A 261 8.25 4.41 -19.07
CA SER A 261 9.15 3.77 -18.10
C SER A 261 10.14 4.73 -17.46
N LEU A 262 10.33 5.93 -18.04
CA LEU A 262 11.26 6.95 -17.56
C LEU A 262 10.68 7.83 -16.43
N SER A 263 9.39 7.66 -16.11
CA SER A 263 8.70 8.41 -15.05
C SER A 263 8.14 7.48 -13.98
N SER A 264 8.34 7.87 -12.71
CA SER A 264 7.66 7.28 -11.55
C SER A 264 6.26 7.86 -11.36
N GLU A 265 5.94 8.98 -11.99
CA GLU A 265 4.60 9.55 -12.07
C GLU A 265 3.83 8.92 -13.22
N ARG A 266 2.74 8.22 -12.87
CA ARG A 266 1.92 7.45 -13.80
C ARG A 266 0.46 7.83 -13.64
N GLU A 267 -0.19 8.04 -14.78
CA GLU A 267 -1.60 8.36 -14.88
C GLU A 267 -2.28 7.35 -15.80
N MET A 268 -3.42 6.83 -15.34
CA MET A 268 -4.26 5.94 -16.11
C MET A 268 -5.45 6.73 -16.67
N THR A 269 -5.69 6.59 -17.98
CA THR A 269 -6.88 7.12 -18.64
C THR A 269 -7.68 5.98 -19.24
N TYR A 270 -9.00 6.12 -19.29
CA TYR A 270 -9.90 5.12 -19.85
C TYR A 270 -10.92 5.76 -20.78
N GLN A 271 -11.44 4.97 -21.72
CA GLN A 271 -12.53 5.33 -22.60
C GLN A 271 -13.56 4.19 -22.62
N LEU A 272 -14.81 4.55 -22.85
CA LEU A 272 -15.91 3.64 -23.07
C LEU A 272 -16.18 3.55 -24.59
N ILE A 273 -16.28 2.33 -25.11
CA ILE A 273 -16.43 2.07 -26.54
C ILE A 273 -17.71 1.28 -26.78
N LEU A 274 -18.57 1.82 -27.64
CA LEU A 274 -19.74 1.14 -28.19
C LEU A 274 -19.30 0.26 -29.37
N LYS A 275 -19.56 -1.06 -29.29
CA LYS A 275 -19.20 -2.04 -30.32
C LYS A 275 -20.36 -2.40 -31.25
N THR A 276 -21.60 -2.17 -30.81
CA THR A 276 -22.80 -2.36 -31.64
C THR A 276 -23.16 -1.08 -32.36
N LYS A 277 -23.55 -1.16 -33.64
CA LYS A 277 -24.14 -0.02 -34.35
C LYS A 277 -25.43 0.43 -33.64
N THR A 278 -25.66 1.74 -33.63
CA THR A 278 -26.87 2.33 -33.06
C THR A 278 -27.62 3.11 -34.12
N THR A 279 -28.95 3.02 -34.11
CA THR A 279 -29.82 3.79 -35.02
C THR A 279 -30.22 5.13 -34.42
N CYS A 280 -30.09 5.31 -33.11
CA CYS A 280 -30.35 6.56 -32.39
C CYS A 280 -29.16 6.97 -31.50
N PRO A 281 -28.94 8.27 -31.28
CA PRO A 281 -27.93 8.73 -30.32
C PRO A 281 -28.21 8.22 -28.90
N LEU A 282 -27.18 7.70 -28.23
CA LEU A 282 -27.25 7.23 -26.85
C LEU A 282 -26.53 8.23 -25.94
N SER A 283 -27.29 9.10 -25.29
CA SER A 283 -26.77 10.03 -24.28
C SER A 283 -26.45 9.30 -23.00
N MET A 284 -25.16 9.13 -22.70
CA MET A 284 -24.68 8.33 -21.59
C MET A 284 -23.97 9.19 -20.55
N SER A 285 -24.26 8.94 -19.28
CA SER A 285 -23.37 9.31 -18.18
C SER A 285 -22.75 8.04 -17.61
N PHE A 286 -21.46 8.05 -17.29
CA PHE A 286 -20.78 6.89 -16.73
C PHE A 286 -19.70 7.30 -15.72
N LEU A 287 -19.39 6.40 -14.80
CA LEU A 287 -18.27 6.56 -13.88
C LEU A 287 -17.70 5.21 -13.46
N VAL A 288 -16.43 5.26 -13.03
CA VAL A 288 -15.74 4.11 -12.42
C VAL A 288 -15.64 4.30 -10.92
N ILE A 289 -16.01 3.26 -10.17
CA ILE A 289 -15.82 3.16 -8.72
C ILE A 289 -15.09 1.86 -8.36
N ARG A 290 -14.71 1.75 -7.08
CA ARG A 290 -14.14 0.51 -6.54
C ARG A 290 -15.10 -0.67 -6.75
N GLY A 291 -14.57 -1.79 -7.24
CA GLY A 291 -15.34 -3.03 -7.37
C GLY A 291 -15.63 -3.67 -5.99
N PRO A 292 -16.61 -4.58 -5.89
CA PRO A 292 -17.02 -5.20 -4.63
C PRO A 292 -15.90 -6.02 -3.95
N PHE A 293 -14.98 -6.56 -4.74
CA PHE A 293 -13.83 -7.35 -4.28
C PHE A 293 -12.49 -6.62 -4.49
N GLY A 294 -12.55 -5.31 -4.78
CA GLY A 294 -11.38 -4.48 -5.05
C GLY A 294 -11.12 -3.48 -3.92
N ASP A 295 -9.85 -3.19 -3.70
CA ASP A 295 -9.33 -2.18 -2.79
C ASP A 295 -8.87 -0.91 -3.54
N MET A 296 -9.32 -0.73 -4.79
CA MET A 296 -8.94 0.40 -5.63
C MET A 296 -9.34 1.73 -5.00
N LYS A 297 -8.36 2.63 -4.86
CA LYS A 297 -8.55 3.97 -4.32
C LYS A 297 -8.81 4.97 -5.45
N VAL A 298 -10.07 5.04 -5.87
CA VAL A 298 -10.53 5.94 -6.94
C VAL A 298 -11.57 6.92 -6.39
N THR A 299 -11.46 8.19 -6.80
CA THR A 299 -12.48 9.20 -6.57
C THR A 299 -13.50 9.13 -7.70
N PRO A 300 -14.81 8.95 -7.41
CA PRO A 300 -15.84 8.91 -8.44
C PRO A 300 -15.83 10.20 -9.27
N LYS A 301 -15.83 10.07 -10.59
CA LYS A 301 -16.01 11.19 -11.53
C LYS A 301 -17.01 10.80 -12.59
N VAL A 302 -18.03 11.63 -12.77
CA VAL A 302 -19.09 11.43 -13.77
C VAL A 302 -18.63 12.03 -15.08
N ASP A 303 -18.51 11.19 -16.10
CA ASP A 303 -18.21 11.60 -17.47
C ASP A 303 -19.46 11.42 -18.34
N LYS A 304 -19.67 12.32 -19.30
CA LYS A 304 -20.86 12.34 -20.18
C LYS A 304 -20.43 12.27 -21.64
N PHE A 305 -21.12 11.46 -22.43
CA PHE A 305 -20.85 11.34 -23.86
C PHE A 305 -22.10 10.87 -24.62
N ASP A 306 -22.28 11.43 -25.82
CA ASP A 306 -23.36 11.05 -26.74
C ASP A 306 -22.80 10.09 -27.78
N PHE A 307 -23.12 8.80 -27.67
CA PHE A 307 -22.66 7.79 -28.62
C PHE A 307 -23.56 7.78 -29.87
N THR A 308 -22.96 7.80 -31.05
CA THR A 308 -23.65 7.74 -32.35
C THR A 308 -23.03 6.66 -33.25
N ASP A 309 -23.58 6.43 -34.44
CA ASP A 309 -22.96 5.52 -35.42
C ASP A 309 -21.63 6.05 -35.97
N GLN A 310 -21.41 7.38 -35.90
CA GLN A 310 -20.17 8.04 -36.32
C GLN A 310 -19.18 8.13 -35.16
N ASP A 311 -19.67 8.37 -33.94
CA ASP A 311 -18.89 8.54 -32.72
C ASP A 311 -19.21 7.44 -31.71
N ASN A 312 -18.51 6.31 -31.84
CA ASN A 312 -18.71 5.14 -30.99
C ASN A 312 -17.66 5.00 -29.88
N GLU A 313 -16.70 5.92 -29.78
CA GLU A 313 -15.66 5.93 -28.75
C GLU A 313 -15.73 7.24 -27.96
N SER A 314 -15.89 7.16 -26.64
CA SER A 314 -15.75 8.34 -25.79
C SER A 314 -14.31 8.87 -25.83
N PRO A 315 -14.07 10.15 -25.52
CA PRO A 315 -12.71 10.60 -25.26
C PRO A 315 -12.09 9.83 -24.08
N TYR A 316 -10.76 9.75 -24.06
CA TYR A 316 -10.03 9.28 -22.89
C TYR A 316 -10.21 10.27 -21.73
N VAL A 317 -10.72 9.75 -20.62
CA VAL A 317 -10.90 10.48 -19.36
C VAL A 317 -9.98 9.92 -18.29
N ARG A 318 -9.55 10.76 -17.35
CA ARG A 318 -8.66 10.36 -16.26
C ARG A 318 -9.38 9.42 -15.30
N LEU A 319 -8.78 8.27 -15.01
CA LEU A 319 -9.15 7.49 -13.84
C LEU A 319 -8.60 8.21 -12.60
N ALA A 320 -9.46 8.85 -11.82
CA ALA A 320 -9.09 9.72 -10.70
C ALA A 320 -8.59 8.92 -9.48
N LEU A 321 -7.44 8.25 -9.65
CA LEU A 321 -6.71 7.56 -8.60
C LEU A 321 -6.16 8.55 -7.58
N GLN A 322 -6.04 8.12 -6.32
CA GLN A 322 -5.54 8.95 -5.22
C GLN A 322 -4.14 9.54 -5.50
N ASP A 323 -3.24 8.72 -6.03
CA ASP A 323 -1.85 9.10 -6.32
C ASP A 323 -1.19 8.15 -7.35
N SER A 324 0.07 8.43 -7.71
CA SER A 324 0.85 7.58 -8.61
C SER A 324 1.16 6.20 -8.01
N SER A 325 1.24 6.08 -6.68
CA SER A 325 1.49 4.79 -6.01
C SER A 325 0.33 3.83 -6.25
N GLU A 326 -0.91 4.31 -6.21
CA GLU A 326 -2.09 3.55 -6.55
C GLU A 326 -2.07 3.10 -8.02
N CYS A 327 -1.64 3.97 -8.95
CA CYS A 327 -1.47 3.57 -10.35
C CYS A 327 -0.44 2.43 -10.49
N ASN A 328 0.71 2.53 -9.82
CA ASN A 328 1.73 1.47 -9.80
C ASN A 328 1.18 0.16 -9.22
N ARG A 329 0.36 0.25 -8.17
CA ARG A 329 -0.31 -0.91 -7.57
C ARG A 329 -1.21 -1.61 -8.58
N LEU A 330 -2.01 -0.87 -9.34
CA LEU A 330 -2.86 -1.43 -10.39
C LEU A 330 -2.03 -2.08 -11.52
N LEU A 331 -0.92 -1.47 -11.93
CA LEU A 331 -0.01 -2.02 -12.95
C LEU A 331 0.65 -3.34 -12.51
N SER A 332 0.94 -3.48 -11.21
CA SER A 332 1.51 -4.71 -10.65
C SER A 332 0.54 -5.90 -10.66
N CYS A 333 -0.76 -5.66 -10.86
CA CYS A 333 -1.79 -6.69 -10.87
C CYS A 333 -1.88 -7.38 -12.23
N LYS A 334 -2.27 -8.67 -12.23
CA LYS A 334 -2.53 -9.43 -13.47
C LYS A 334 -3.73 -8.87 -14.25
N ALA A 335 -4.69 -8.30 -13.52
CA ALA A 335 -5.87 -7.65 -14.07
C ALA A 335 -6.36 -6.58 -13.07
N ILE A 336 -7.08 -5.60 -13.57
CA ILE A 336 -7.63 -4.50 -12.78
C ILE A 336 -9.15 -4.70 -12.70
N ASN A 337 -9.66 -4.86 -11.47
CA ASN A 337 -11.08 -5.03 -11.21
C ASN A 337 -11.70 -3.70 -10.78
N PHE A 338 -12.83 -3.34 -11.36
CA PHE A 338 -13.53 -2.10 -11.07
C PHE A 338 -15.03 -2.25 -11.32
N ARG A 339 -15.83 -1.33 -10.78
CA ARG A 339 -17.25 -1.24 -11.09
C ARG A 339 -17.49 -0.05 -12.01
N LEU A 340 -18.07 -0.31 -13.16
CA LEU A 340 -18.57 0.71 -14.08
C LEU A 340 -20.06 0.90 -13.82
N ILE A 341 -20.47 2.14 -13.54
CA ILE A 341 -21.88 2.52 -13.47
C ILE A 341 -22.19 3.32 -14.73
N MET A 342 -23.26 2.94 -15.42
CA MET A 342 -23.70 3.57 -16.64
C MET A 342 -25.16 4.00 -16.49
N PHE A 343 -25.47 5.21 -16.94
CA PHE A 343 -26.79 5.83 -16.93
C PHE A 343 -27.16 6.22 -18.36
N LEU A 344 -28.24 5.67 -18.89
CA LEU A 344 -28.80 6.13 -20.16
C LEU A 344 -29.75 7.29 -19.86
N VAL A 345 -29.35 8.49 -20.28
CA VAL A 345 -30.15 9.71 -20.14
C VAL A 345 -31.35 9.55 -21.08
N SER A 346 -32.54 9.38 -20.51
CA SER A 346 -33.78 9.43 -21.28
C SER A 346 -34.11 10.90 -21.50
N LYS A 347 -34.17 11.33 -22.77
CA LYS A 347 -34.67 12.66 -23.14
C LYS A 347 -36.17 12.72 -23.04
#